data_AF-A0A392UBM7-F1
#
_entry.id   AF-A0A392UBM7-F1
#
_cell.length_a   1.000
_cell.length_b   1.000
_cell.length_c   1.000
_cell.angle_alpha   90.00
_cell.angle_beta   90.00
_cell.angle_gamma   90.00
#
_symmetry.space_group_name_H-M   'P 1'
#
loop_
_entity.id
_entity.type
_entity.pdbx_description
1 polymer ?
#
loop_
_entity_poly.entity_id
_entity_poly.type
_entity_poly.pdbx_seq_one_letter_code
_entity_poly.pdbx_strand_id
1 'polypeptide(L)'
;PFYPRFPSPEAWTEYRRADEVEYQAIMDRNEAVFYEQYGAHMRAQEEQRAAASASAAAASHGSPIYTYSELGMDDSPGDFQN
;
A
#
# COMPACT_ATOMS: atom_id res chain seq x y z
N PRO A 1 -3.40 32.32 34.84
CA PRO A 1 -4.84 31.99 34.73
C PRO A 1 -5.25 31.01 35.86
N PHE A 2 -6.27 31.36 36.65
CA PHE A 2 -6.86 30.47 37.66
C PHE A 2 -7.91 29.58 36.99
N TYR A 3 -7.79 28.26 37.11
CA TYR A 3 -8.72 27.29 36.55
C TYR A 3 -9.63 26.79 37.67
N PRO A 4 -10.89 27.24 37.77
CA PRO A 4 -11.78 26.93 38.91
C PRO A 4 -12.15 25.44 39.05
N ARG A 5 -11.74 24.59 38.10
CA ARG A 5 -11.82 23.12 38.22
C ARG A 5 -10.76 22.55 39.17
N PHE A 6 -9.66 23.27 39.37
CA PHE A 6 -8.56 22.85 40.24
C PHE A 6 -8.45 23.76 41.45
N PRO A 7 -8.30 23.20 42.66
CA PRO A 7 -8.31 23.97 43.92
C PRO A 7 -7.07 24.86 44.08
N SER A 8 -5.99 24.59 43.35
CA SER A 8 -4.77 25.38 43.37
C SER A 8 -3.98 25.30 42.05
N PRO A 9 -3.04 26.23 41.80
CA PRO A 9 -2.10 26.14 40.67
C PRO A 9 -1.25 24.87 40.66
N GLU A 10 -0.89 24.34 41.83
CA GLU A 10 -0.14 23.08 41.98
C GLU A 10 -0.99 21.91 41.50
N ALA A 11 -2.26 21.82 41.92
CA ALA A 11 -3.19 20.79 41.46
C ALA A 11 -3.39 20.83 39.93
N TRP A 12 -3.43 22.02 39.33
CA TRP A 12 -3.45 22.18 37.87
C TRP A 12 -2.15 21.67 37.21
N THR A 13 -1.01 21.97 37.82
CA THR A 13 0.30 21.57 37.28
C THR A 13 0.48 20.05 37.32
N GLU A 14 0.04 19.40 38.41
CA GLU A 14 0.04 17.94 38.52
C GLU A 14 -0.89 17.28 37.51
N TYR A 15 -2.11 17.81 37.34
CA TYR A 15 -3.04 17.33 36.32
C TYR A 15 -2.40 17.37 34.93
N ARG A 16 -1.81 18.51 34.54
CA ARG A 16 -1.16 18.62 33.23
C ARG A 16 -0.01 17.63 33.06
N ARG A 17 0.78 17.41 34.11
CA ARG A 17 1.89 16.45 34.04
C ARG A 17 1.37 15.03 33.83
N ALA A 18 0.31 14.63 34.52
CA ALA A 18 -0.29 13.32 34.35
C ALA A 18 -0.91 13.16 32.95
N ASP A 19 -1.64 14.18 32.48
CA ASP A 19 -2.27 14.24 31.16
C ASP A 19 -1.22 14.16 30.03
N GLU A 20 -0.09 14.86 30.18
CA GLU A 20 1.03 14.81 29.23
C GLU A 20 1.68 13.42 29.14
N VAL A 21 1.86 12.74 30.28
CA VAL A 21 2.41 11.38 30.32
C VAL A 21 1.44 10.38 29.67
N GLU A 22 0.14 10.49 29.96
CA GLU A 22 -0.88 9.63 29.35
C GLU A 22 -0.99 9.87 27.84
N TYR A 23 -1.02 11.14 27.42
CA TYR A 23 -1.01 11.53 26.02
C TYR A 23 0.21 10.93 25.29
N GLN A 24 1.40 11.07 25.85
CA GLN A 24 2.61 10.54 25.22
C GLN A 24 2.57 9.02 25.11
N ALA A 25 2.13 8.32 26.16
CA ALA A 25 1.99 6.86 26.12
C ALA A 25 0.99 6.39 25.05
N ILE A 26 -0.11 7.12 24.86
CA ILE A 26 -1.08 6.85 23.79
C ILE A 26 -0.45 7.09 22.42
N MET A 27 0.29 8.20 22.27
CA MET A 27 0.98 8.53 21.02
C MET A 27 2.02 7.47 20.65
N ASP A 28 2.85 7.05 21.59
CA ASP A 28 3.87 6.02 21.38
C ASP A 28 3.23 4.69 20.94
N ARG A 29 2.11 4.32 21.58
CA ARG A 29 1.34 3.13 21.21
C ARG A 29 0.76 3.25 19.80
N ASN A 30 0.17 4.39 19.47
CA ASN A 30 -0.43 4.62 18.15
C ASN A 30 0.64 4.60 17.05
N GLU A 31 1.80 5.21 17.31
CA GLU A 31 2.94 5.20 16.40
C GLU A 31 3.44 3.77 16.15
N ALA A 32 3.62 2.97 17.21
CA ALA A 32 4.03 1.57 17.09
C ALA A 32 3.03 0.76 16.25
N VAL A 33 1.73 0.90 16.53
CA VAL A 33 0.66 0.22 15.79
C VAL A 33 0.62 0.67 14.32
N PHE A 34 0.82 1.97 14.06
CA PHE A 34 0.84 2.50 12.70
C PHE A 34 1.95 1.86 11.86
N TYR A 35 3.19 1.82 12.38
CA TYR A 35 4.31 1.25 11.63
C TYR A 35 4.20 -0.26 11.44
N GLU A 36 3.67 -0.99 12.42
CA GLU A 36 3.41 -2.41 12.29
C GLU A 36 2.39 -2.70 11.19
N GLN A 37 1.24 -2.02 11.22
CA GLN A 37 0.17 -2.20 10.24
C GLN A 37 0.59 -1.73 8.84
N TYR A 38 1.25 -0.58 8.75
CA TYR A 38 1.77 -0.07 7.49
C TYR A 38 2.78 -1.06 6.87
N GLY A 39 3.72 -1.58 7.67
CA GLY A 39 4.67 -2.58 7.22
C GLY A 39 4.01 -3.90 6.78
N ALA A 40 2.94 -4.32 7.46
CA ALA A 40 2.14 -5.48 7.04
C ALA A 40 1.44 -5.22 5.70
N HIS A 41 0.80 -4.05 5.54
CA HIS A 41 0.14 -3.65 4.30
C HIS A 41 1.12 -3.61 3.12
N MET A 42 2.29 -2.97 3.29
CA MET A 42 3.29 -2.88 2.22
C MET A 42 3.80 -4.25 1.77
N ARG A 43 4.04 -5.17 2.71
CA ARG A 43 4.44 -6.55 2.37
C ARG A 43 3.35 -7.29 1.61
N ALA A 44 2.10 -7.21 2.06
CA ALA A 44 0.97 -7.84 1.39
C ALA A 44 0.75 -7.28 -0.03
N GLN A 45 0.89 -5.97 -0.20
CA GLN A 45 0.80 -5.32 -1.51
C GLN A 45 1.92 -5.78 -2.45
N GLU A 46 3.16 -5.84 -1.97
CA GLU A 46 4.30 -6.31 -2.75
C GLU A 46 4.13 -7.77 -3.17
N GLU A 47 3.67 -8.62 -2.27
CA GLU A 47 3.41 -10.04 -2.56
C GLU A 47 2.30 -10.21 -3.62
N GLN A 48 1.21 -9.45 -3.51
CA GLN A 48 0.17 -9.44 -4.55
C GLN A 48 0.71 -8.96 -5.91
N ARG A 49 1.57 -7.93 -5.92
CA ARG A 49 2.21 -7.43 -7.14
C ARG A 49 3.14 -8.47 -7.75
N ALA A 50 3.93 -9.15 -6.94
CA ALA A 50 4.82 -10.22 -7.37
C ALA A 50 4.04 -11.39 -7.96
N ALA A 51 2.95 -11.82 -7.29
CA ALA A 51 2.07 -12.87 -7.79
C ALA A 51 1.41 -12.50 -9.12
N ALA A 52 0.90 -11.28 -9.26
CA ALA A 52 0.33 -10.79 -10.51
C ALA A 52 1.37 -10.76 -11.65
N SER A 53 2.59 -10.30 -11.36
CA SER A 53 3.69 -10.28 -12.33
C SER A 53 4.10 -11.68 -12.78
N ALA A 54 4.19 -12.64 -11.85
CA ALA A 54 4.49 -14.03 -12.16
C ALA A 54 3.38 -14.68 -13.01
N SER A 55 2.12 -14.40 -12.69
CA SER A 55 0.98 -14.88 -13.47
C SER A 55 0.99 -14.32 -14.90
N ALA A 56 1.31 -13.03 -15.07
CA ALA A 56 1.42 -12.41 -16.39
C ALA A 56 2.55 -13.04 -17.23
N ALA A 57 3.71 -13.30 -16.62
CA ALA A 57 4.82 -13.99 -17.27
C ALA A 57 4.44 -15.42 -17.69
N ALA A 58 3.78 -16.19 -16.83
CA ALA A 58 3.32 -17.54 -17.15
C ALA A 58 2.32 -17.54 -18.33
N ALA A 59 1.37 -16.60 -18.34
CA ALA A 59 0.43 -16.45 -19.45
C ALA A 59 1.12 -16.06 -20.77
N SER A 60 2.16 -15.21 -20.73
CA SER A 60 2.92 -14.86 -21.94
C SER A 60 3.77 -16.02 -22.47
N HIS A 61 4.30 -16.89 -21.59
CA HIS A 61 5.08 -18.06 -22.00
C HIS A 61 4.21 -19.25 -22.46
N GLY A 62 2.96 -19.33 -22.02
CA GLY A 62 2.01 -20.40 -22.40
C GLY A 62 1.12 -20.06 -23.60
N SER A 63 1.14 -18.81 -24.09
CA SER A 63 0.37 -18.41 -25.26
C SER A 63 1.15 -18.74 -26.54
N PRO A 64 0.64 -19.61 -27.43
CA PRO A 64 1.26 -19.81 -28.73
C PRO A 64 1.26 -18.48 -29.48
N ILE A 65 2.45 -17.97 -29.80
CA ILE A 65 2.60 -16.83 -30.70
C ILE A 65 2.42 -17.36 -32.11
N TYR A 66 1.22 -17.20 -32.66
CA TYR A 66 0.99 -17.43 -34.08
C TYR A 66 1.54 -16.26 -34.87
N THR A 67 2.37 -16.55 -35.85
CA THR A 67 2.75 -15.53 -36.84
C THR A 67 1.59 -15.29 -37.80
N TYR A 68 1.52 -14.10 -38.39
CA TYR A 68 0.44 -13.74 -39.34
C TYR A 68 0.34 -14.74 -40.51
N SER A 69 1.48 -15.33 -40.90
CA SER A 69 1.58 -16.41 -41.89
C SER A 69 0.95 -17.74 -41.43
N GLU A 70 1.07 -18.10 -40.15
CA GLU A 70 0.46 -19.34 -39.59
C GLU A 70 -1.06 -19.26 -39.46
N LEU A 71 -1.61 -18.05 -39.34
CA LEU A 71 -3.06 -17.81 -39.29
C LEU A 71 -3.72 -17.78 -40.69
N GLY A 72 -2.95 -18.03 -41.75
CA GLY A 72 -3.45 -17.95 -43.13
C GLY A 72 -3.90 -16.54 -43.53
N MET A 73 -3.43 -15.52 -42.81
CA MET A 73 -3.76 -14.11 -43.04
C MET A 73 -2.73 -13.43 -43.95
N ASP A 74 -1.88 -14.17 -44.68
CA ASP A 74 -0.99 -13.59 -45.68
C ASP A 74 -1.80 -13.08 -46.88
N ASP A 75 -2.36 -11.88 -46.72
CA ASP A 75 -2.86 -11.07 -47.83
C ASP A 75 -1.64 -10.46 -48.51
N SER A 76 -0.81 -11.31 -49.12
CA SER A 76 0.21 -10.87 -50.06
C SER A 76 -0.53 -10.12 -51.17
N PRO A 77 -0.25 -8.82 -51.42
CA PRO A 77 -0.80 -8.11 -52.57
C PRO A 77 -0.05 -8.61 -53.82
N GLY A 78 -0.36 -9.84 -54.22
CA GLY A 78 0.11 -10.47 -55.44
C GLY A 78 -0.86 -10.18 -56.57
N ASP A 79 -0.41 -9.32 -57.48
CA ASP A 79 -0.82 -9.24 -58.89
C ASP A 79 -2.25 -8.77 -59.21
N PHE A 80 -2.49 -7.46 -59.06
CA PHE A 80 -3.32 -6.77 -60.04
C PHE A 80 -2.51 -6.62 -61.34
N GLN A 81 -2.63 -7.62 -62.22
CA GLN A 81 -2.16 -7.53 -63.60
C GLN A 81 -2.86 -6.35 -64.29
N ASN A 82 -2.03 -5.47 -64.87
CA ASN A 82 -2.39 -4.32 -65.70
C ASN A 82 -3.12 -4.77 -66.97
#